data_AF-A0A370BM70-F1
#
_entry.id   AF-A0A370BM70-F1
#
_cell.length_a   1.000
_cell.length_b   1.000
_cell.length_c   1.000
_cell.angle_alpha   90.00
_cell.angle_beta   90.00
_cell.angle_gamma   90.00
#
_symmetry.space_group_name_H-M   'P 1'
#
loop_
_entity.id
_entity.type
_entity.pdbx_description
1 polymer ?
#
loop_
_entity_poly.entity_id
_entity_poly.type
_entity_poly.pdbx_seq_one_letter_code
_entity_poly.pdbx_strand_id
1 'polypeptide(L)'
;MAPRFIPEQGTAPNVPRDAKQTYDTLKNGGVVIIPTDVGYALLTSTQAGVQQIFSAKDRREGHNIGIIGTYKQHYEIHVLSEAKFEMTRVLTEDMAMIVGIIAKYDTENLHPRLAALDPATLSQVTKGDTVSIAVPEGPFLRELGRLCDDDPTGMLMFGTSANLTGQGQRFRVEDIEPKVINAVDLVVDYGLQKWQVYKRGGMNFDAENMRVLRKGAGYEVFRDRMLRWFPHLLEEAGVTMEEDPECQTSEPKTAGY
;
A
#
# COMPACT_ATOMS: atom_id res chain seq x y z
N MET A 1 3.65 10.78 24.24
CA MET A 1 5.07 11.14 24.10
C MET A 1 5.27 11.74 22.72
N ALA A 2 6.32 12.53 22.49
CA ALA A 2 6.62 13.02 21.14
C ALA A 2 7.07 11.83 20.25
N PRO A 3 6.71 11.82 18.95
CA PRO A 3 7.18 10.78 18.04
C PRO A 3 8.70 10.79 17.94
N ARG A 4 9.29 9.60 17.85
CA ARG A 4 10.70 9.46 17.51
C ARG A 4 10.88 9.57 15.99
N PHE A 5 11.91 10.26 15.54
CA PHE A 5 12.23 10.35 14.11
C PHE A 5 13.46 9.50 13.79
N ILE A 6 13.40 8.76 12.69
CA ILE A 6 14.55 8.07 12.12
C ILE A 6 14.63 8.23 10.61
N PRO A 7 15.84 8.30 10.03
CA PRO A 7 17.11 8.47 10.73
C PRO A 7 17.20 9.85 11.39
N GLU A 8 18.19 10.07 12.27
CA GLU A 8 18.43 11.41 12.81
C GLU A 8 18.84 12.37 11.67
N GLN A 9 18.41 13.62 11.74
CA GLN A 9 18.73 14.62 10.72
C GLN A 9 20.26 14.73 10.54
N GLY A 10 20.71 14.67 9.29
CA GLY A 10 22.14 14.69 8.96
C GLY A 10 22.81 13.31 8.99
N THR A 11 22.08 12.23 9.27
CA THR A 11 22.59 10.86 9.18
C THR A 11 21.99 10.13 7.98
N ALA A 12 22.78 9.24 7.38
CA ALA A 12 22.32 8.45 6.24
C ALA A 12 21.22 7.44 6.68
N PRO A 13 20.16 7.23 5.86
CA PRO A 13 19.21 6.14 6.07
C PRO A 13 19.91 4.79 6.16
N ASN A 14 19.43 3.92 7.04
CA ASN A 14 19.91 2.54 7.16
C ASN A 14 18.70 1.62 7.12
N VAL A 15 18.35 1.15 5.92
CA VAL A 15 17.12 0.39 5.68
C VAL A 15 16.96 -0.81 6.63
N PRO A 16 17.95 -1.71 6.81
CA PRO A 16 17.81 -2.83 7.75
C PRO A 16 17.54 -2.39 9.19
N ARG A 17 18.29 -1.39 9.69
CA ARG A 17 18.11 -0.88 11.06
C ARG A 17 16.75 -0.21 11.21
N ASP A 18 16.39 0.67 10.29
CA ASP A 18 15.20 1.49 10.38
C ASP A 18 13.95 0.61 10.24
N ALA A 19 13.94 -0.35 9.30
CA ALA A 19 12.88 -1.34 9.16
C ALA A 19 12.75 -2.23 10.41
N LYS A 20 13.87 -2.67 11.00
CA LYS A 20 13.83 -3.43 12.27
C LYS A 20 13.21 -2.63 13.41
N GLN A 21 13.56 -1.36 13.53
CA GLN A 21 12.98 -0.48 14.55
C GLN A 21 11.49 -0.24 14.29
N THR A 22 11.07 -0.06 13.04
CA THR A 22 9.66 0.05 12.67
C THR A 22 8.89 -1.23 12.99
N TYR A 23 9.44 -2.39 12.62
CA TYR A 23 8.87 -3.69 12.96
C TYR A 23 8.71 -3.83 14.47
N ASP A 24 9.73 -3.49 15.27
CA ASP A 24 9.65 -3.60 16.74
C ASP A 24 8.59 -2.64 17.32
N THR A 25 8.46 -1.43 16.78
CA THR A 25 7.39 -0.50 17.18
C THR A 25 6.01 -1.09 16.88
N LEU A 26 5.81 -1.61 15.66
CA LEU A 26 4.55 -2.25 15.26
C LEU A 26 4.26 -3.50 16.10
N LYS A 27 5.24 -4.35 16.34
CA LYS A 27 5.09 -5.58 17.13
C LYS A 27 4.66 -5.30 18.57
N ASN A 28 5.11 -4.17 19.13
CA ASN A 28 4.72 -3.68 20.44
C ASN A 28 3.39 -2.89 20.44
N GLY A 29 2.66 -2.89 19.33
CA GLY A 29 1.34 -2.27 19.20
C GLY A 29 1.35 -0.77 18.89
N GLY A 30 2.52 -0.20 18.57
CA GLY A 30 2.65 1.21 18.23
C GLY A 30 2.14 1.56 16.83
N VAL A 31 1.96 2.86 16.60
CA VAL A 31 1.60 3.46 15.31
C VAL A 31 2.81 4.15 14.72
N VAL A 32 3.00 4.04 13.41
CA VAL A 32 4.16 4.61 12.71
C VAL A 32 3.74 5.42 11.48
N ILE A 33 4.56 6.40 11.11
CA ILE A 33 4.55 7.04 9.78
C ILE A 33 5.75 6.52 9.02
N ILE A 34 5.55 6.04 7.80
CA ILE A 34 6.62 5.48 6.95
C ILE A 34 6.58 6.02 5.51
N PRO A 35 7.70 6.00 4.80
CA PRO A 35 7.77 6.40 3.39
C PRO A 35 7.25 5.27 2.48
N THR A 36 6.56 5.64 1.42
CA THR A 36 6.23 4.79 0.26
C THR A 36 6.56 5.56 -1.02
N ASP A 37 6.75 4.88 -2.15
CA ASP A 37 6.99 5.57 -3.43
C ASP A 37 5.90 6.59 -3.80
N VAL A 38 4.68 6.40 -3.30
CA VAL A 38 3.49 7.21 -3.54
C VAL A 38 3.15 8.14 -2.39
N GLY A 39 4.09 8.46 -1.51
CA GLY A 39 3.89 9.35 -0.36
C GLY A 39 3.97 8.64 0.98
N TYR A 40 3.65 9.33 2.06
CA TYR A 40 3.75 8.78 3.42
C TYR A 40 2.49 8.02 3.82
N ALA A 41 2.66 6.97 4.62
CA ALA A 41 1.58 6.14 5.14
C ALA A 41 1.64 6.04 6.67
N LEU A 42 0.48 6.02 7.31
CA LEU A 42 0.28 5.60 8.69
C LEU A 42 0.13 4.08 8.71
N LEU A 43 0.85 3.40 9.61
CA LEU A 43 0.74 1.96 9.82
C LEU A 43 0.56 1.58 11.27
N THR A 44 -0.12 0.46 11.48
CA THR A 44 -0.28 -0.27 12.74
C THR A 44 -0.40 -1.77 12.45
N SER A 45 -0.27 -2.62 13.46
CA SER A 45 -0.57 -4.06 13.40
C SER A 45 -1.72 -4.47 14.34
N THR A 46 -2.32 -3.51 15.05
CA THR A 46 -3.33 -3.77 16.09
C THR A 46 -4.58 -2.93 15.90
N GLN A 47 -5.72 -3.45 16.39
CA GLN A 47 -7.00 -2.73 16.38
C GLN A 47 -6.95 -1.40 17.16
N ALA A 48 -6.25 -1.37 18.30
CA ALA A 48 -6.07 -0.15 19.07
C ALA A 48 -5.33 0.92 18.25
N GLY A 49 -4.29 0.53 17.51
CA GLY A 49 -3.61 1.46 16.61
C GLY A 49 -4.48 1.87 15.41
N VAL A 50 -5.40 1.03 14.92
CA VAL A 50 -6.34 1.44 13.86
C VAL A 50 -7.27 2.55 14.37
N GLN A 51 -7.79 2.39 15.59
CA GLN A 51 -8.60 3.43 16.25
C GLN A 51 -7.81 4.73 16.44
N GLN A 52 -6.55 4.64 16.85
CA GLN A 52 -5.65 5.79 16.99
C GLN A 52 -5.43 6.51 15.65
N ILE A 53 -5.15 5.77 14.57
CA ILE A 53 -5.03 6.31 13.21
C ILE A 53 -6.32 7.02 12.78
N PHE A 54 -7.48 6.42 13.04
CA PHE A 54 -8.77 7.00 12.61
C PHE A 54 -9.09 8.28 13.36
N SER A 55 -8.84 8.30 14.68
CA SER A 55 -8.98 9.50 15.51
C SER A 55 -8.05 10.63 15.05
N ALA A 56 -6.79 10.32 14.74
CA ALA A 56 -5.82 11.30 14.25
C ALA A 56 -6.22 11.93 12.91
N LYS A 57 -6.90 11.16 12.04
CA LYS A 57 -7.29 11.56 10.68
C LYS A 57 -8.68 12.19 10.58
N ASP A 58 -9.40 12.35 11.69
CA ASP A 58 -10.81 12.72 11.72
C ASP A 58 -11.67 11.84 10.78
N ARG A 59 -11.37 10.53 10.80
CA ARG A 59 -12.02 9.53 9.96
C ARG A 59 -13.20 8.91 10.72
N ARG A 60 -14.32 8.68 10.03
CA ARG A 60 -15.49 8.01 10.63
C ARG A 60 -15.14 6.60 11.09
N GLU A 61 -15.75 6.17 12.18
CA GLU A 61 -15.69 4.78 12.63
C GLU A 61 -16.25 3.83 11.55
N GLY A 62 -15.65 2.64 11.43
CA GLY A 62 -16.09 1.61 10.47
C GLY A 62 -15.62 1.81 9.02
N HIS A 63 -14.78 2.81 8.73
CA HIS A 63 -14.14 2.90 7.42
C HIS A 63 -13.15 1.74 7.19
N ASN A 64 -13.07 1.25 5.95
CA ASN A 64 -12.08 0.23 5.61
C ASN A 64 -10.65 0.75 5.65
N ILE A 65 -9.73 -0.11 6.07
CA ILE A 65 -8.27 0.09 6.05
C ILE A 65 -7.63 -1.03 5.24
N GLY A 66 -6.64 -0.72 4.40
CA GLY A 66 -5.98 -1.74 3.57
C GLY A 66 -4.86 -2.44 4.33
N ILE A 67 -4.47 -3.62 3.88
CA ILE A 67 -3.21 -4.25 4.28
C ILE A 67 -2.10 -3.62 3.43
N ILE A 68 -0.99 -3.23 4.06
CA ILE A 68 0.28 -3.02 3.34
C ILE A 68 1.11 -4.26 3.59
N GLY A 69 1.30 -5.08 2.56
CA GLY A 69 1.83 -6.43 2.68
C GLY A 69 2.92 -6.74 1.68
N THR A 70 3.25 -8.01 1.54
CA THR A 70 4.23 -8.52 0.57
C THR A 70 3.54 -9.26 -0.56
N TYR A 71 4.28 -9.55 -1.63
CA TYR A 71 3.80 -10.46 -2.67
C TYR A 71 3.45 -11.84 -2.08
N LYS A 72 4.25 -12.35 -1.14
CA LYS A 72 3.97 -13.61 -0.43
C LYS A 72 2.62 -13.57 0.28
N GLN A 73 2.33 -12.52 1.04
CA GLN A 73 1.03 -12.36 1.71
C GLN A 73 -0.12 -12.24 0.69
N HIS A 74 0.10 -11.54 -0.43
CA HIS A 74 -0.85 -11.48 -1.53
C HIS A 74 -1.12 -12.88 -2.11
N TYR A 75 -0.09 -13.70 -2.32
CA TYR A 75 -0.16 -15.06 -2.85
C TYR A 75 -0.87 -16.04 -1.88
N GLU A 76 -0.55 -15.95 -0.59
CA GLU A 76 -1.11 -16.85 0.43
C GLU A 76 -2.55 -16.53 0.83
N ILE A 77 -2.96 -15.26 0.74
CA ILE A 77 -4.28 -14.80 1.22
C ILE A 77 -5.33 -14.75 0.10
N HIS A 78 -4.95 -14.31 -1.11
CA HIS A 78 -5.92 -14.18 -2.19
C HIS A 78 -6.18 -15.51 -2.89
N VAL A 79 -7.36 -15.60 -3.50
CA VAL A 79 -7.75 -16.70 -4.38
C VAL A 79 -7.74 -16.16 -5.81
N LEU A 80 -6.70 -16.48 -6.56
CA LEU A 80 -6.50 -16.07 -7.97
C LEU A 80 -5.87 -17.22 -8.76
N SER A 81 -5.85 -17.10 -10.09
CA SER A 81 -5.09 -18.02 -10.95
C SER A 81 -3.59 -17.70 -10.91
N GLU A 82 -2.75 -18.70 -11.19
CA GLU A 82 -1.29 -18.55 -11.26
C GLU A 82 -0.86 -17.43 -12.23
N ALA A 83 -1.54 -17.28 -13.37
CA ALA A 83 -1.22 -16.20 -14.32
C ALA A 83 -1.44 -14.79 -13.73
N LYS A 84 -2.44 -14.63 -12.86
CA LYS A 84 -2.69 -13.36 -12.16
C LYS A 84 -1.69 -13.13 -11.02
N PHE A 85 -1.25 -14.20 -10.36
CA PHE A 85 -0.16 -14.11 -9.41
C PHE A 85 1.16 -13.75 -10.09
N GLU A 86 1.45 -14.33 -11.25
CA GLU A 86 2.62 -13.97 -12.07
C GLU A 86 2.56 -12.50 -12.50
N MET A 87 1.40 -12.02 -12.94
CA MET A 87 1.18 -10.61 -13.28
C MET A 87 1.55 -9.69 -12.10
N THR A 88 1.03 -9.95 -10.90
CA THR A 88 1.38 -9.12 -9.73
C THR A 88 2.88 -9.19 -9.45
N ARG A 89 3.48 -10.39 -9.46
CA ARG A 89 4.92 -10.58 -9.20
C ARG A 89 5.79 -9.76 -10.16
N VAL A 90 5.49 -9.82 -11.46
CA VAL A 90 6.24 -9.10 -12.48
C VAL A 90 6.08 -7.59 -12.31
N LEU A 91 4.86 -7.12 -12.08
CA LEU A 91 4.60 -5.67 -11.95
C LEU A 91 5.24 -5.09 -10.69
N THR A 92 5.24 -5.83 -9.59
CA THR A 92 5.81 -5.37 -8.33
C THR A 92 7.28 -5.77 -8.22
N GLU A 93 7.61 -7.03 -8.00
CA GLU A 93 8.98 -7.46 -7.65
C GLU A 93 10.00 -7.22 -8.77
N ASP A 94 9.64 -7.49 -10.03
CA ASP A 94 10.57 -7.35 -11.17
C ASP A 94 10.63 -5.90 -11.69
N MET A 95 9.56 -5.11 -11.49
CA MET A 95 9.36 -3.82 -12.16
C MET A 95 9.11 -2.64 -11.21
N ALA A 96 9.28 -2.89 -9.91
CA ALA A 96 9.27 -1.94 -8.80
C ALA A 96 8.05 -1.00 -8.78
N MET A 97 6.84 -1.54 -8.98
CA MET A 97 5.60 -0.80 -8.78
C MET A 97 4.98 -1.09 -7.42
N ILE A 98 4.36 -0.06 -6.85
CA ILE A 98 3.37 -0.26 -5.79
C ILE A 98 1.97 -0.42 -6.41
N VAL A 99 1.31 -1.55 -6.13
CA VAL A 99 -0.04 -1.82 -6.62
C VAL A 99 -0.93 -2.26 -5.46
N GLY A 100 -2.08 -1.60 -5.29
CA GLY A 100 -3.15 -2.04 -4.40
C GLY A 100 -3.95 -3.14 -5.08
N ILE A 101 -3.73 -4.41 -4.70
CA ILE A 101 -4.45 -5.54 -5.26
C ILE A 101 -5.69 -5.82 -4.41
N ILE A 102 -6.84 -5.88 -5.07
CA ILE A 102 -8.12 -6.28 -4.49
C ILE A 102 -8.53 -7.58 -5.16
N ALA A 103 -8.73 -8.62 -4.36
CA ALA A 103 -9.17 -9.93 -4.84
C ALA A 103 -9.92 -10.67 -3.74
N LYS A 104 -10.51 -11.80 -4.12
CA LYS A 104 -11.22 -12.67 -3.18
C LYS A 104 -10.26 -13.34 -2.22
N TYR A 105 -10.76 -13.69 -1.04
CA TYR A 105 -10.11 -14.59 -0.08
C TYR A 105 -11.09 -15.72 0.30
N ASP A 106 -10.59 -16.81 0.87
CA ASP A 106 -11.46 -17.88 1.36
C ASP A 106 -12.17 -17.44 2.65
N THR A 107 -13.48 -17.19 2.57
CA THR A 107 -14.29 -16.75 3.71
C THR A 107 -14.71 -17.89 4.64
N GLU A 108 -14.56 -19.14 4.20
CA GLU A 108 -14.91 -20.34 4.98
C GLU A 108 -13.69 -20.89 5.73
N ASN A 109 -12.52 -20.92 5.07
CA ASN A 109 -11.25 -21.36 5.63
C ASN A 109 -10.24 -20.22 5.62
N LEU A 110 -10.42 -19.27 6.55
CA LEU A 110 -9.55 -18.11 6.68
C LEU A 110 -8.07 -18.51 6.76
N HIS A 111 -7.24 -17.86 5.94
CA HIS A 111 -5.78 -17.96 6.06
C HIS A 111 -5.35 -17.63 7.51
N PRO A 112 -4.36 -18.33 8.11
CA PRO A 112 -3.99 -18.13 9.51
C PRO A 112 -3.73 -16.67 9.92
N ARG A 113 -3.17 -15.86 9.02
CA ARG A 113 -2.96 -14.42 9.26
C ARG A 113 -4.27 -13.63 9.42
N LEU A 114 -5.31 -13.99 8.66
CA LEU A 114 -6.65 -13.38 8.78
C LEU A 114 -7.41 -13.95 9.98
N ALA A 115 -7.28 -15.26 10.23
CA ALA A 115 -7.93 -15.94 11.36
C ALA A 115 -7.42 -15.43 12.73
N ALA A 116 -6.18 -14.94 12.79
CA ALA A 116 -5.59 -14.36 13.99
C ALA A 116 -6.11 -12.96 14.33
N LEU A 117 -6.83 -12.30 13.41
CA LEU A 117 -7.36 -10.95 13.62
C LEU A 117 -8.61 -11.00 14.51
N ASP A 118 -8.78 -9.98 15.35
CA ASP A 118 -10.05 -9.80 16.03
C ASP A 118 -11.16 -9.44 15.02
N PRO A 119 -12.45 -9.71 15.34
CA PRO A 119 -13.55 -9.48 14.41
C PRO A 119 -13.67 -8.04 13.91
N ALA A 120 -13.30 -7.05 14.74
CA ALA A 120 -13.38 -5.65 14.34
C ALA A 120 -12.31 -5.34 13.29
N THR A 121 -11.07 -5.77 13.50
CA THR A 121 -10.00 -5.64 12.50
C THR A 121 -10.36 -6.37 11.21
N LEU A 122 -10.81 -7.63 11.29
CA LEU A 122 -11.17 -8.42 10.11
C LEU A 122 -12.25 -7.72 9.26
N SER A 123 -13.28 -7.17 9.90
CA SER A 123 -14.35 -6.44 9.22
C SER A 123 -13.89 -5.14 8.56
N GLN A 124 -12.82 -4.51 9.08
CA GLN A 124 -12.27 -3.27 8.53
C GLN A 124 -11.30 -3.51 7.37
N VAL A 125 -10.61 -4.66 7.33
CA VAL A 125 -9.68 -5.00 6.26
C VAL A 125 -10.33 -5.72 5.08
N THR A 126 -11.57 -6.20 5.25
CA THR A 126 -12.34 -6.92 4.23
C THR A 126 -13.53 -6.10 3.72
N LYS A 127 -14.06 -6.48 2.56
CA LYS A 127 -15.34 -5.99 2.03
C LYS A 127 -16.04 -7.12 1.29
N GLY A 128 -17.08 -7.69 1.90
CA GLY A 128 -17.69 -8.92 1.40
C GLY A 128 -16.65 -10.05 1.39
N ASP A 129 -16.48 -10.68 0.23
CA ASP A 129 -15.51 -11.75 -0.02
C ASP A 129 -14.14 -11.23 -0.49
N THR A 130 -13.90 -9.92 -0.48
CA THR A 130 -12.64 -9.32 -0.94
C THR A 130 -11.80 -8.73 0.18
N VAL A 131 -10.48 -8.74 -0.03
CA VAL A 131 -9.49 -8.05 0.80
C VAL A 131 -8.59 -7.20 -0.10
N SER A 132 -8.07 -6.09 0.44
CA SER A 132 -7.15 -5.20 -0.28
C SER A 132 -5.75 -5.31 0.32
N ILE A 133 -4.78 -5.69 -0.51
CA ILE A 133 -3.35 -5.76 -0.15
C ILE A 133 -2.57 -4.86 -1.10
N ALA A 134 -2.02 -3.77 -0.57
CA ALA A 134 -1.01 -2.98 -1.27
C ALA A 134 0.34 -3.69 -1.17
N VAL A 135 0.91 -4.01 -2.33
CA VAL A 135 2.24 -4.62 -2.45
C VAL A 135 3.22 -3.52 -2.88
N PRO A 136 4.04 -2.99 -1.95
CA PRO A 136 5.04 -1.97 -2.22
C PRO A 136 6.40 -2.56 -2.57
N GLU A 137 7.24 -1.79 -3.26
CA GLU A 137 8.54 -2.29 -3.75
C GLU A 137 9.72 -1.38 -3.39
N GLY A 138 9.48 -0.31 -2.62
CA GLY A 138 10.55 0.50 -2.06
C GLY A 138 11.44 -0.35 -1.12
N PRO A 139 12.78 -0.18 -1.13
CA PRO A 139 13.70 -1.01 -0.34
C PRO A 139 13.32 -1.11 1.14
N PHE A 140 12.85 -0.01 1.73
CA PHE A 140 12.38 0.04 3.12
C PHE A 140 11.20 -0.89 3.38
N LEU A 141 10.15 -0.83 2.55
CA LEU A 141 8.95 -1.64 2.74
C LEU A 141 9.18 -3.10 2.38
N ARG A 142 10.09 -3.42 1.45
CA ARG A 142 10.52 -4.80 1.20
C ARG A 142 11.17 -5.42 2.43
N GLU A 143 12.08 -4.69 3.08
CA GLU A 143 12.73 -5.20 4.29
C GLU A 143 11.75 -5.28 5.48
N LEU A 144 10.89 -4.27 5.67
CA LEU A 144 9.85 -4.32 6.69
C LEU A 144 8.87 -5.49 6.46
N GLY A 145 8.44 -5.68 5.22
CA GLY A 145 7.58 -6.80 4.81
C GLY A 145 8.23 -8.16 5.07
N ARG A 146 9.53 -8.31 4.74
CA ARG A 146 10.31 -9.52 5.04
C ARG A 146 10.31 -9.84 6.54
N LEU A 147 10.48 -8.84 7.41
CA LEU A 147 10.40 -9.04 8.86
C LEU A 147 9.00 -9.48 9.32
N CYS A 148 7.93 -8.96 8.71
CA CYS A 148 6.56 -9.42 8.97
C CYS A 148 6.27 -10.84 8.45
N ASP A 149 6.97 -11.26 7.40
CA ASP A 149 6.88 -12.62 6.85
C ASP A 149 7.65 -13.65 7.67
N ASP A 150 8.79 -13.25 8.24
CA ASP A 150 9.60 -14.05 9.17
C ASP A 150 8.99 -14.13 10.58
N ASP A 151 8.04 -13.25 10.90
CA ASP A 151 7.36 -13.25 12.19
C ASP A 151 6.54 -14.56 12.36
N PRO A 152 6.80 -15.37 13.39
CA PRO A 152 6.08 -16.63 13.59
C PRO A 152 4.60 -16.45 13.88
N THR A 153 4.15 -15.25 14.28
CA THR A 153 2.73 -14.93 14.46
C THR A 153 2.08 -14.42 13.17
N GLY A 154 2.82 -14.32 12.07
CA GLY A 154 2.30 -13.91 10.77
C GLY A 154 1.76 -12.47 10.75
N MET A 155 2.48 -11.52 11.36
CA MET A 155 2.03 -10.14 11.52
C MET A 155 1.58 -9.51 10.19
N LEU A 156 0.41 -8.87 10.20
CA LEU A 156 -0.10 -8.03 9.11
C LEU A 156 0.02 -6.55 9.52
N MET A 157 0.25 -5.69 8.52
CA MET A 157 0.28 -4.24 8.72
C MET A 157 -0.94 -3.61 8.04
N PHE A 158 -1.64 -2.76 8.77
CA PHE A 158 -2.82 -2.04 8.29
C PHE A 158 -2.47 -0.57 8.07
N GLY A 159 -2.81 -0.05 6.90
CA GLY A 159 -2.33 1.24 6.46
C GLY A 159 -3.30 2.14 5.73
N THR A 160 -3.04 3.43 5.83
CA THR A 160 -3.69 4.50 5.08
C THR A 160 -2.68 5.62 4.83
N SER A 161 -2.95 6.51 3.88
CA SER A 161 -2.16 7.74 3.67
C SER A 161 -1.98 8.55 4.96
N ALA A 162 -0.81 9.17 5.14
CA ALA A 162 -0.48 10.02 6.29
C ALA A 162 -0.92 11.47 6.06
N ASN A 163 -2.22 11.70 6.11
CA ASN A 163 -2.86 12.99 5.84
C ASN A 163 -4.21 13.10 6.57
N LEU A 164 -4.78 14.30 6.73
CA LEU A 164 -6.19 14.41 7.11
C LEU A 164 -7.13 13.83 6.04
N THR A 165 -8.27 13.28 6.46
CA THR A 165 -9.21 12.66 5.52
C THR A 165 -9.66 13.65 4.44
N GLY A 166 -9.48 13.27 3.16
CA GLY A 166 -9.87 14.08 2.01
C GLY A 166 -8.89 15.19 1.59
N GLN A 167 -7.76 15.37 2.28
CA GLN A 167 -6.82 16.48 2.01
C GLN A 167 -5.68 16.16 1.02
N GLY A 168 -5.75 15.02 0.34
CA GLY A 168 -4.71 14.57 -0.60
C GLY A 168 -3.46 14.01 0.08
N GLN A 169 -2.65 13.30 -0.70
CA GLN A 169 -1.48 12.56 -0.21
C GLN A 169 -0.33 13.51 0.15
N ARG A 170 0.44 13.18 1.20
CA ARG A 170 1.65 13.91 1.61
C ARG A 170 2.89 13.17 1.13
N PHE A 171 3.84 13.90 0.55
CA PHE A 171 5.03 13.33 -0.10
C PHE A 171 6.34 13.62 0.63
N ARG A 172 6.28 14.39 1.72
CA ARG A 172 7.38 14.63 2.66
C ARG A 172 6.78 14.89 4.04
N VAL A 173 7.57 14.67 5.09
CA VAL A 173 7.07 14.73 6.47
C VAL A 173 6.62 16.14 6.86
N GLU A 174 7.26 17.18 6.33
CA GLU A 174 6.93 18.58 6.62
C GLU A 174 5.54 19.00 6.13
N ASP A 175 4.95 18.25 5.19
CA ASP A 175 3.61 18.51 4.70
C ASP A 175 2.53 17.75 5.50
N ILE A 176 2.92 16.88 6.44
CA ILE A 176 1.98 16.11 7.28
C ILE A 176 1.48 17.00 8.43
N GLU A 177 0.17 16.93 8.69
CA GLU A 177 -0.44 17.77 9.71
C GLU A 177 0.10 17.43 11.11
N PRO A 178 0.41 18.44 11.96
CA PRO A 178 0.98 18.21 13.28
C PRO A 178 0.15 17.25 14.15
N LYS A 179 -1.18 17.27 14.03
CA LYS A 179 -2.08 16.34 14.73
C LYS A 179 -1.80 14.88 14.35
N VAL A 180 -1.47 14.62 13.09
CA VAL A 180 -1.17 13.28 12.58
C VAL A 180 0.23 12.84 13.04
N ILE A 181 1.23 13.73 12.93
CA ILE A 181 2.60 13.46 13.42
C ILE A 181 2.60 13.16 14.93
N ASN A 182 1.89 13.97 15.72
CA ASN A 182 1.87 13.84 17.18
C ASN A 182 1.09 12.61 17.67
N ALA A 183 0.40 11.90 16.79
CA ALA A 183 -0.38 10.72 17.10
C ALA A 183 0.37 9.41 16.84
N VAL A 184 1.68 9.44 16.52
CA VAL A 184 2.45 8.22 16.25
C VAL A 184 3.65 8.07 17.19
N ASP A 185 4.16 6.85 17.29
CA ASP A 185 5.31 6.50 18.12
C ASP A 185 6.64 6.66 17.35
N LEU A 186 6.61 6.47 16.04
CA LEU A 186 7.78 6.54 15.16
C LEU A 186 7.43 7.17 13.81
N VAL A 187 8.30 8.07 13.34
CA VAL A 187 8.30 8.59 11.98
C VAL A 187 9.60 8.15 11.30
N VAL A 188 9.48 7.43 10.19
CA VAL A 188 10.60 7.13 9.30
C VAL A 188 10.61 8.20 8.21
N ASP A 189 11.56 9.13 8.26
CA ASP A 189 11.65 10.26 7.33
C ASP A 189 12.76 10.03 6.29
N TYR A 190 12.37 9.57 5.11
CA TYR A 190 13.29 9.38 3.97
C TYR A 190 13.17 10.54 2.96
N GLY A 191 12.67 11.70 3.39
CA GLY A 191 12.54 12.89 2.56
C GLY A 191 11.41 12.83 1.54
N LEU A 192 11.60 13.47 0.38
CA LEU A 192 10.59 13.60 -0.68
C LEU A 192 10.39 12.29 -1.44
N GLN A 193 9.14 11.83 -1.53
CA GLN A 193 8.79 10.55 -2.16
C GLN A 193 8.78 10.61 -3.69
N LYS A 194 9.18 9.49 -4.31
CA LYS A 194 9.51 9.35 -5.73
C LYS A 194 8.44 9.87 -6.68
N TRP A 195 7.16 9.57 -6.42
CA TRP A 195 6.05 9.88 -7.32
C TRP A 195 5.26 11.14 -6.93
N GLN A 196 5.90 12.08 -6.23
CA GLN A 196 5.26 13.34 -5.79
C GLN A 196 4.63 14.15 -6.94
N VAL A 197 5.21 14.10 -8.14
CA VAL A 197 4.75 14.86 -9.32
C VAL A 197 3.30 14.56 -9.70
N TYR A 198 2.83 13.32 -9.46
CA TYR A 198 1.45 12.93 -9.76
C TYR A 198 0.44 13.52 -8.76
N LYS A 199 0.89 13.92 -7.56
CA LYS A 199 0.03 14.40 -6.46
C LYS A 199 -1.11 13.43 -6.09
N ARG A 200 -0.89 12.14 -6.33
CA ARG A 200 -1.85 11.04 -6.13
C ARG A 200 -1.22 9.93 -5.29
N GLY A 201 -2.04 9.19 -4.56
CA GLY A 201 -1.64 7.95 -3.91
C GLY A 201 -1.50 6.78 -4.89
N GLY A 202 -1.26 5.58 -4.36
CA GLY A 202 -1.15 4.36 -5.15
C GLY A 202 -2.43 3.99 -5.90
N MET A 203 -2.28 3.23 -6.97
CA MET A 203 -3.42 2.70 -7.74
C MET A 203 -4.06 1.50 -7.05
N ASN A 204 -5.35 1.28 -7.32
CA ASN A 204 -6.07 0.08 -6.87
C ASN A 204 -6.57 -0.70 -8.07
N PHE A 205 -6.32 -2.00 -8.06
CA PHE A 205 -6.61 -2.93 -9.14
C PHE A 205 -7.38 -4.13 -8.61
N ASP A 206 -8.57 -4.35 -9.17
CA ASP A 206 -9.35 -5.57 -9.00
C ASP A 206 -8.72 -6.67 -9.87
N ALA A 207 -7.94 -7.54 -9.25
CA ALA A 207 -7.26 -8.62 -9.94
C ALA A 207 -8.21 -9.77 -10.32
N GLU A 208 -9.38 -9.88 -9.69
CA GLU A 208 -10.39 -10.87 -10.06
C GLU A 208 -10.98 -10.51 -11.42
N ASN A 209 -11.41 -9.27 -11.58
CA ASN A 209 -12.09 -8.82 -12.79
C ASN A 209 -11.17 -8.09 -13.79
N MET A 210 -9.88 -7.98 -13.47
CA MET A 210 -8.86 -7.26 -14.24
C MET A 210 -9.20 -5.77 -14.46
N ARG A 211 -9.81 -5.13 -13.45
CA ARG A 211 -10.32 -3.75 -13.55
C ARG A 211 -9.55 -2.78 -12.68
N VAL A 212 -9.25 -1.61 -13.24
CA VAL A 212 -8.68 -0.50 -12.49
C VAL A 212 -9.80 0.18 -11.70
N LEU A 213 -9.73 0.09 -10.37
CA LEU A 213 -10.70 0.72 -9.47
C LEU A 213 -10.31 2.16 -9.12
N ARG A 214 -9.01 2.44 -9.13
CA ARG A 214 -8.47 3.79 -8.95
C ARG A 214 -7.20 3.96 -9.76
N LYS A 215 -7.21 4.90 -10.71
CA LYS A 215 -5.98 5.41 -11.34
C LYS A 215 -5.19 6.17 -10.27
N GLY A 216 -3.95 5.75 -10.05
CA GLY A 216 -3.03 6.34 -9.06
C GLY A 216 -1.78 6.87 -9.72
N ALA A 217 -0.79 7.21 -8.91
CA ALA A 217 0.53 7.56 -9.42
C ALA A 217 1.15 6.38 -10.19
N GLY A 218 1.75 6.66 -11.36
CA GLY A 218 2.36 5.67 -12.25
C GLY A 218 1.36 4.78 -13.00
N TYR A 219 0.08 5.17 -13.10
CA TYR A 219 -0.94 4.37 -13.79
C TYR A 219 -0.61 4.13 -15.26
N GLU A 220 -0.09 5.13 -15.97
CA GLU A 220 0.31 5.02 -17.37
C GLU A 220 1.41 3.97 -17.58
N VAL A 221 2.33 3.85 -16.62
CA VAL A 221 3.35 2.80 -16.61
C VAL A 221 2.72 1.43 -16.36
N PHE A 222 1.81 1.32 -15.38
CA PHE A 222 1.07 0.08 -15.12
C PHE A 222 0.30 -0.37 -16.37
N ARG A 223 -0.39 0.56 -17.01
CA ARG A 223 -1.18 0.32 -18.22
C ARG A 223 -0.33 -0.18 -19.38
N ASP A 224 0.80 0.48 -19.70
CA ASP A 224 1.68 0.01 -20.79
C ASP A 224 2.14 -1.43 -20.54
N ARG A 225 2.56 -1.72 -19.30
CA ARG A 225 3.04 -3.05 -18.90
C ARG A 225 1.95 -4.13 -18.99
N MET A 226 0.73 -3.81 -18.54
CA MET A 226 -0.43 -4.69 -18.67
C MET A 226 -0.75 -5.02 -20.13
N LEU A 227 -0.80 -3.99 -20.99
CA LEU A 227 -1.10 -4.18 -22.41
C LEU A 227 0.03 -4.92 -23.15
N ARG A 228 1.27 -4.75 -22.71
CA ARG A 228 2.46 -5.33 -23.37
C ARG A 228 2.71 -6.78 -22.97
N TRP A 229 2.51 -7.13 -21.70
CA TRP A 229 2.93 -8.43 -21.17
C TRP A 229 1.76 -9.33 -20.75
N PHE A 230 0.62 -8.75 -20.39
CA PHE A 230 -0.56 -9.49 -19.93
C PHE A 230 -1.83 -9.19 -20.74
N PRO A 231 -1.78 -9.02 -22.08
CA PRO A 231 -2.98 -8.71 -22.86
C PRO A 231 -4.01 -9.84 -22.80
N HIS A 232 -3.55 -11.10 -22.73
CA HIS A 232 -4.42 -12.27 -22.60
C HIS A 232 -5.33 -12.22 -21.36
N LEU A 233 -4.83 -11.73 -20.21
CA LEU A 233 -5.66 -11.59 -19.01
C LEU A 233 -6.76 -10.54 -19.17
N LEU A 234 -6.48 -9.47 -19.94
CA LEU A 234 -7.47 -8.43 -20.24
C LEU A 234 -8.53 -8.94 -21.24
N GLU A 235 -8.08 -9.67 -22.27
CA GLU A 235 -8.92 -10.29 -23.29
C GLU A 235 -9.87 -11.34 -22.67
N GLU A 236 -9.35 -12.23 -21.84
CA GLU A 236 -10.14 -13.24 -21.11
C GLU A 236 -11.20 -12.61 -20.21
N ALA A 237 -10.86 -11.50 -19.54
CA ALA A 237 -11.80 -10.75 -18.71
C ALA A 237 -12.76 -9.85 -19.53
N GLY A 238 -12.55 -9.69 -20.84
CA GLY A 238 -13.36 -8.82 -21.69
C GLY A 238 -13.26 -7.34 -21.34
N VAL A 239 -12.10 -6.90 -20.82
CA VAL A 239 -11.88 -5.52 -20.37
C VAL A 239 -10.77 -4.82 -21.15
N THR A 240 -10.83 -3.49 -21.17
CA THR A 240 -9.78 -2.65 -21.73
C THR A 240 -9.26 -1.68 -20.67
N MET A 241 -8.07 -1.13 -20.92
CA MET A 241 -7.46 -0.13 -20.05
C MET A 241 -7.33 1.19 -20.79
N GLU A 242 -8.17 2.16 -20.42
CA GLU A 242 -8.17 3.51 -21.00
C GLU A 242 -7.01 4.35 -20.47
N GLU A 243 -6.52 5.30 -21.27
CA GLU A 243 -5.51 6.26 -20.81
C GLU A 243 -6.02 7.12 -19.65
N ASP A 244 -5.09 7.65 -18.86
CA ASP A 244 -5.40 8.72 -17.93
C ASP A 244 -5.47 10.05 -18.69
N PRO A 245 -6.59 10.79 -18.66
CA PRO A 245 -6.66 12.08 -19.30
C PRO A 245 -5.61 13.08 -18.82
N GLU A 246 -5.13 12.94 -17.58
CA GLU A 246 -4.12 13.82 -16.99
C GLU A 246 -2.67 13.35 -17.25
N CYS A 247 -2.48 12.13 -17.75
CA CYS A 247 -1.16 11.53 -18.01
C CYS A 247 -1.20 10.72 -19.32
N GLN A 248 -1.49 11.40 -20.43
CA GLN A 248 -1.53 10.78 -21.76
C GLN A 248 -0.12 10.41 -22.23
N THR A 249 0.01 9.21 -22.79
CA THR A 249 1.27 8.68 -23.34
C THR A 249 1.29 8.64 -24.86
N SER A 250 0.11 8.70 -25.50
CA SER A 250 0.03 8.90 -26.94
C SER A 250 0.53 10.30 -27.30
N GLU A 251 1.42 10.41 -28.30
CA GLU A 251 1.79 11.72 -28.82
C GLU A 251 0.53 12.50 -29.20
N PRO A 252 0.41 13.80 -28.82
CA PRO A 252 -0.63 14.63 -29.41
C PRO A 252 -0.40 14.58 -30.92
N LYS A 253 -1.43 14.22 -31.69
CA LYS A 253 -1.38 14.27 -33.15
C LYS A 253 -0.83 15.65 -33.53
N THR A 254 0.43 15.71 -33.92
CA THR A 254 1.05 16.95 -34.38
C THR A 254 0.22 17.41 -35.57
N ALA A 255 -0.49 18.52 -35.39
CA ALA A 255 -0.90 19.32 -36.53
C ALA A 255 0.38 19.57 -37.32
N GLY A 256 0.40 19.07 -38.56
CA GLY A 256 1.59 19.06 -39.41
C GLY A 256 2.25 20.44 -39.42
N TYR A 257 3.55 20.45 -39.16
CA TYR A 257 4.43 21.52 -39.59
C TYR A 257 4.82 21.31 -41.05
#